data_AF-A0A5C3KR25-F1
#
_entry.id   AF-A0A5C3KR25-F1
#
_cell.length_a   1.000
_cell.length_b   1.000
_cell.length_c   1.000
_cell.angle_alpha   90.00
_cell.angle_beta   90.00
_cell.angle_gamma   90.00
#
_symmetry.space_group_name_H-M   'P 1'
#
loop_
_entity.id
_entity.type
_entity.pdbx_description
1 polymer ?
#
loop_
_entity_poly.entity_id
_entity_poly.type
_entity_poly.pdbx_seq_one_letter_code
_entity_poly.pdbx_strand_id
1 'polypeptide(L)'
;MSYSKTANATLNILIRDGRIYSLDAASIHKKFLVKGGNATSYAGTLYYNDTDDLSGNQVGATSTDSNNRAVVTFSKGTKEIAKFVTADSPADPVTPKDNAGAWSDV
;
A
#
# COMPACT_ATOMS: atom_id res chain seq x y z
N MET A 1 7.25 11.38 -9.93
CA MET A 1 6.11 10.67 -10.56
C MET A 1 4.85 11.49 -10.30
N SER A 2 3.98 11.70 -11.27
CA SER A 2 2.63 12.23 -11.05
C SER A 2 1.60 11.10 -11.22
N TYR A 3 0.57 11.10 -10.38
CA TYR A 3 -0.54 10.15 -10.43
C TYR A 3 -1.77 10.85 -10.98
N SER A 4 -2.49 10.17 -11.87
CA SER A 4 -3.69 10.72 -12.53
C SER A 4 -5.00 10.14 -11.99
N LYS A 5 -4.95 9.06 -11.22
CA LYS A 5 -6.13 8.38 -10.66
C LYS A 5 -5.98 8.10 -9.17
N THR A 6 -7.11 7.98 -8.50
CA THR A 6 -7.20 7.62 -7.08
C THR A 6 -8.29 6.59 -6.83
N ALA A 7 -8.09 5.74 -5.83
CA ALA A 7 -9.09 4.82 -5.31
C ALA A 7 -9.02 4.78 -3.78
N ASN A 8 -10.16 4.51 -3.13
CA ASN A 8 -10.17 4.22 -1.70
C ASN A 8 -9.59 2.83 -1.48
N ALA A 9 -8.74 2.70 -0.47
CA ALA A 9 -8.15 1.43 -0.12
C ALA A 9 -8.00 1.26 1.40
N THR A 10 -7.92 0.01 1.85
CA THR A 10 -7.66 -0.36 3.24
C THR A 10 -6.35 -1.11 3.33
N LEU A 11 -5.39 -0.56 4.06
CA LEU A 11 -4.09 -1.17 4.35
C LEU A 11 -4.15 -1.94 5.66
N ASN A 12 -3.82 -3.23 5.64
CA ASN A 12 -3.60 -4.04 6.83
C ASN A 12 -2.10 -4.18 7.09
N ILE A 13 -1.63 -3.57 8.19
CA ILE A 13 -0.20 -3.42 8.48
C ILE A 13 0.09 -3.48 9.98
N LEU A 14 1.21 -4.09 10.33
CA LEU A 14 1.81 -3.98 11.66
C LEU A 14 2.80 -2.81 11.66
N ILE A 15 2.35 -1.65 12.16
CA ILE A 15 3.05 -0.36 12.08
C ILE A 15 4.49 -0.44 12.60
N ARG A 16 4.69 -1.03 13.79
CA ARG A 16 6.01 -1.13 14.43
C ARG A 16 7.01 -1.99 13.66
N ASP A 17 6.53 -2.88 12.80
CA ASP A 17 7.39 -3.79 12.03
C ASP A 17 7.48 -3.40 10.55
N GLY A 18 6.69 -2.41 10.11
CA GLY A 18 6.53 -2.07 8.69
C GLY A 18 5.93 -3.21 7.87
N ARG A 19 5.31 -4.20 8.51
CA ARG A 19 4.92 -5.44 7.85
C ARG A 19 3.51 -5.32 7.30
N ILE A 20 3.41 -5.27 5.98
CA ILE A 20 2.14 -5.30 5.26
C ILE A 20 1.64 -6.74 5.21
N TYR A 21 0.35 -6.94 5.44
CA TYR A 21 -0.32 -8.21 5.16
C TYR A 21 -1.13 -8.12 3.87
N SER A 22 -1.91 -7.04 3.72
CA SER A 22 -2.64 -6.76 2.49
C SER A 22 -2.96 -5.28 2.31
N LEU A 23 -3.25 -4.88 1.08
CA LEU A 23 -3.97 -3.66 0.77
C LEU A 23 -5.14 -4.00 -0.15
N ASP A 24 -6.35 -3.60 0.23
CA ASP A 24 -7.59 -3.89 -0.50
C ASP A 24 -8.19 -2.62 -1.09
N ALA A 25 -8.28 -2.54 -2.42
CA ALA A 25 -8.84 -1.43 -3.17
C ALA A 25 -10.11 -1.90 -3.93
N ALA A 26 -11.14 -2.26 -3.16
CA ALA A 26 -12.38 -2.86 -3.67
C ALA A 26 -13.05 -2.06 -4.79
N SER A 27 -12.97 -0.72 -4.78
CA SER A 27 -13.60 0.13 -5.82
C SER A 27 -13.01 -0.05 -7.22
N ILE A 28 -11.82 -0.65 -7.32
CA ILE A 28 -11.16 -0.95 -8.59
C ILE A 28 -10.85 -2.45 -8.73
N HIS A 29 -11.45 -3.30 -7.89
CA HIS A 29 -11.27 -4.75 -7.92
C HIS A 29 -9.81 -5.20 -7.81
N LYS A 30 -8.99 -4.52 -7.00
CA LYS A 30 -7.57 -4.88 -6.82
C LYS A 30 -7.21 -5.13 -5.37
N LYS A 31 -6.36 -6.14 -5.15
CA LYS A 31 -5.80 -6.44 -3.83
C LYS A 31 -4.31 -6.77 -3.93
N PHE A 32 -3.51 -6.16 -3.08
CA PHE A 32 -2.13 -6.55 -2.83
C PHE A 32 -2.08 -7.48 -1.63
N LEU A 33 -1.43 -8.63 -1.77
CA LEU A 33 -1.27 -9.61 -0.70
C LEU A 33 0.21 -9.96 -0.50
N VAL A 34 0.67 -9.90 0.75
CA VAL A 34 2.04 -10.28 1.16
C VAL A 34 1.99 -11.65 1.85
N LYS A 35 1.20 -11.75 2.93
CA LYS A 35 0.98 -12.98 3.71
C LYS A 35 -0.25 -12.80 4.60
N GLY A 36 -0.82 -13.90 5.09
CA GLY A 36 -1.83 -13.85 6.15
C GLY A 36 -1.25 -13.47 7.52
N GLY A 37 -2.05 -12.79 8.34
CA GLY A 37 -1.72 -12.39 9.71
C GLY A 37 -2.78 -11.46 10.29
N ASN A 38 -2.62 -11.08 11.55
CA ASN A 38 -3.49 -10.12 12.22
C ASN A 38 -2.74 -8.79 12.42
N ALA A 39 -3.36 -7.68 12.04
CA ALA A 39 -2.81 -6.34 12.17
C ALA A 39 -3.93 -5.30 12.14
N THR A 40 -3.55 -4.05 12.39
CA THR A 40 -4.46 -2.91 12.33
C THR A 40 -4.74 -2.54 10.88
N SER A 41 -6.01 -2.21 10.61
CA SER A 41 -6.46 -1.73 9.30
C SER A 41 -6.54 -0.21 9.29
N TYR A 42 -6.03 0.41 8.23
CA TYR A 42 -6.09 1.85 8.01
C TYR A 42 -6.72 2.14 6.64
N ALA A 43 -7.77 2.95 6.64
CA ALA A 43 -8.31 3.50 5.40
C ALA A 43 -7.35 4.54 4.81
N GLY A 44 -7.42 4.75 3.50
CA GLY A 44 -6.63 5.76 2.82
C GLY A 44 -6.85 5.79 1.32
N THR A 45 -5.96 6.51 0.65
CA THR A 45 -6.04 6.75 -0.79
C THR A 45 -4.89 6.04 -1.50
N LEU A 46 -5.23 5.19 -2.46
CA LEU A 46 -4.31 4.63 -3.43
C LEU A 46 -4.25 5.56 -4.66
N TYR A 47 -3.07 6.06 -4.95
CA TYR A 47 -2.73 6.85 -6.13
C TYR A 47 -2.07 5.95 -7.17
N TYR A 48 -2.56 5.99 -8.40
CA TYR A 48 -2.09 5.13 -9.49
C TYR A 48 -2.34 5.80 -10.86
N ASN A 49 -1.87 5.18 -11.94
CA ASN A 49 -2.08 5.66 -13.32
C ASN A 49 -2.91 4.67 -14.15
N ASP A 50 -2.60 3.39 -14.03
CA ASP A 50 -3.26 2.31 -14.74
C ASP A 50 -3.56 1.15 -13.79
N THR A 51 -4.77 0.59 -13.87
CA THR A 51 -5.16 -0.59 -13.10
C THR A 51 -4.41 -1.83 -13.57
N ASP A 52 -3.96 -1.88 -14.82
CA ASP A 52 -3.23 -3.03 -15.37
C ASP A 52 -1.81 -3.14 -14.79
N ASP A 53 -1.22 -1.99 -14.41
CA ASP A 53 0.05 -1.94 -13.69
C ASP A 53 -0.08 -2.54 -12.26
N LEU A 54 -1.29 -2.61 -11.68
CA LEU A 54 -1.58 -3.27 -10.40
C LEU A 54 -1.80 -4.78 -10.60
N SER A 55 -0.77 -5.46 -11.07
CA SER A 55 -0.80 -6.89 -11.35
C SER A 55 0.53 -7.59 -11.02
N GLY A 56 0.42 -8.83 -10.54
CA GLY A 56 1.55 -9.72 -10.30
C GLY A 56 2.47 -9.27 -9.17
N ASN A 57 3.68 -9.85 -9.14
CA ASN A 57 4.65 -9.64 -8.07
C ASN A 57 5.19 -8.19 -8.06
N GLN A 58 5.13 -7.56 -6.88
CA GLN A 58 5.62 -6.20 -6.63
C GLN A 58 6.17 -6.08 -5.20
N VAL A 59 6.88 -4.98 -4.93
CA VAL A 59 7.32 -4.62 -3.59
C VAL A 59 6.52 -3.43 -3.10
N GLY A 60 5.90 -3.55 -1.93
CA GLY A 60 5.33 -2.44 -1.17
C GLY A 60 6.31 -1.97 -0.09
N ALA A 61 6.95 -0.82 -0.31
CA ALA A 61 7.90 -0.21 0.61
C ALA A 61 7.18 0.76 1.56
N THR A 62 7.29 0.54 2.87
CA THR A 62 6.66 1.40 3.88
C THR A 62 7.53 2.60 4.23
N SER A 63 6.90 3.73 4.50
CA SER A 63 7.54 4.94 5.03
C SER A 63 6.52 5.82 5.75
N THR A 64 6.98 6.85 6.46
CA THR A 64 6.13 7.84 7.11
C THR A 64 6.30 9.19 6.44
N ASP A 65 5.19 9.88 6.16
CA ASP A 65 5.24 11.27 5.65
C ASP A 65 5.38 12.31 6.78
N SER A 66 5.49 13.59 6.41
CA SER A 66 5.64 14.70 7.36
C SER A 66 4.45 14.89 8.32
N ASN A 67 3.30 14.28 8.01
CA ASN A 67 2.08 14.36 8.83
C ASN A 67 1.90 13.10 9.69
N ASN A 68 2.94 12.27 9.80
CA ASN A 68 2.91 10.97 10.48
C ASN A 68 1.95 9.95 9.84
N ARG A 69 1.59 10.09 8.57
CA ARG A 69 0.75 9.11 7.87
C ARG A 69 1.62 7.98 7.35
N ALA A 70 1.09 6.75 7.38
CA ALA A 70 1.77 5.62 6.77
C ALA A 70 1.62 5.69 5.25
N VAL A 71 2.74 5.52 4.58
CA VAL A 71 2.86 5.55 3.12
C VAL A 71 3.37 4.19 2.65
N VAL A 72 2.78 3.66 1.59
CA VAL A 72 3.31 2.50 0.88
C VAL A 72 3.59 2.87 -0.57
N THR A 73 4.83 2.72 -1.01
CA THR A 73 5.20 2.87 -2.42
C THR A 73 5.31 1.50 -3.05
N PHE A 74 4.52 1.25 -4.09
CA PHE A 74 4.51 0.00 -4.84
C PHE A 74 5.43 0.11 -6.05
N SER A 75 6.29 -0.89 -6.25
CA SER A 75 7.23 -0.93 -7.36
C SER A 75 7.29 -2.29 -8.04
N LYS A 76 7.54 -2.26 -9.35
CA LYS A 76 7.83 -3.43 -10.18
C LYS A 76 9.23 -3.27 -10.76
N GLY A 77 10.20 -3.97 -10.17
CA GLY A 77 11.62 -3.69 -10.42
C GLY A 77 11.97 -2.28 -9.93
N THR A 78 12.53 -1.44 -10.79
CA THR A 78 12.91 -0.06 -10.46
C THR A 78 11.80 0.97 -10.74
N LYS A 79 10.67 0.56 -11.33
CA LYS A 79 9.55 1.45 -11.68
C LYS A 79 8.58 1.56 -10.49
N GLU A 80 8.34 2.79 -10.03
CA GLU A 80 7.22 3.12 -9.15
C GLU A 80 5.89 3.00 -9.90
N ILE A 81 4.94 2.27 -9.31
CA ILE A 81 3.66 1.91 -9.92
C ILE A 81 2.50 2.65 -9.26
N ALA A 82 2.47 2.65 -7.94
CA ALA A 82 1.40 3.22 -7.15
C ALA A 82 1.91 3.67 -5.79
N LYS A 83 1.13 4.52 -5.14
CA LYS A 83 1.39 4.98 -3.78
C LYS A 83 0.12 4.94 -2.97
N PHE A 84 0.17 4.37 -1.79
CA PHE A 84 -0.91 4.47 -0.81
C PHE A 84 -0.51 5.42 0.31
N VAL A 85 -1.48 6.20 0.80
CA VAL A 85 -1.31 7.06 1.98
C VAL A 85 -2.53 6.88 2.88
N THR A 86 -2.32 6.59 4.16
CA THR A 86 -3.41 6.50 5.13
C THR A 86 -4.16 7.83 5.25
N ALA A 87 -5.47 7.79 5.48
CA ALA A 87 -6.28 8.98 5.71
C ALA A 87 -5.88 9.64 7.05
N ASP A 88 -5.77 8.82 8.09
CA ASP A 88 -5.36 9.22 9.43
C ASP A 88 -3.91 8.81 9.73
N SER A 89 -3.32 9.46 10.73
CA SER A 89 -1.98 9.16 11.21
C SER A 89 -2.04 8.06 12.27
N PRO A 90 -1.31 6.96 12.12
CA PRO A 90 -1.10 6.01 13.21
C PRO A 90 -0.47 6.69 14.44
N ALA A 91 -0.59 6.08 15.62
CA ALA A 91 -0.02 6.63 16.86
C ALA A 91 1.52 6.68 16.82
N ASP A 92 2.15 5.68 16.20
CA ASP A 92 3.59 5.58 16.01
C ASP A 92 3.91 5.72 14.49
N PRO A 93 5.07 6.30 14.10
CA PRO A 93 5.56 6.20 12.72
C PRO A 93 5.66 4.74 12.27
N VAL A 94 5.42 4.47 10.99
CA VAL A 94 5.60 3.12 10.44
C VAL A 94 7.09 2.87 10.23
N THR A 95 7.55 1.71 10.69
CA THR A 95 8.92 1.26 10.44
C THR A 95 9.12 1.06 8.93
N PRO A 96 10.17 1.64 8.33
CA PRO A 96 10.46 1.42 6.91
C PRO A 96 10.83 -0.03 6.61
N LYS A 97 10.18 -0.63 5.62
CA LYS A 97 10.38 -2.03 5.24
C LYS A 97 9.85 -2.34 3.85
N ASP A 98 10.58 -3.17 3.13
CA ASP A 98 10.14 -3.75 1.86
C ASP A 98 9.30 -5.00 2.10
N ASN A 99 8.13 -5.04 1.49
CA ASN A 99 7.21 -6.17 1.55
C ASN A 99 6.99 -6.73 0.16
N ALA A 100 7.58 -7.90 -0.14
CA ALA A 100 7.29 -8.63 -1.36
C ALA A 100 5.88 -9.22 -1.31
N GLY A 101 5.06 -8.93 -2.32
CA GLY A 101 3.70 -9.42 -2.43
C GLY A 101 3.25 -9.46 -3.88
N ALA A 102 1.98 -9.75 -4.09
CA ALA A 102 1.38 -9.78 -5.42
C ALA A 102 0.06 -9.03 -5.46
N TRP A 103 -0.18 -8.33 -6.56
CA TRP A 103 -1.49 -7.79 -6.90
C TRP A 103 -2.32 -8.81 -7.67
N SER A 104 -3.59 -8.93 -7.31
CA SER A 104 -4.59 -9.75 -8.02
C SER A 104 -5.93 -9.02 -8.12
N ASP A 105 -6.78 -9.51 -9.03
CA ASP A 105 -8.19 -9.11 -9.10
C ASP A 105 -8.99 -9.73 -7.95
N VAL A 106 -10.03 -9.03 -7.47
CA VAL A 106 -10.94 -9.46 -6.39
C VAL A 106 -12.41 -9.14 -6.63
#